data_AF-A0A7C3SLT7-F1
#
_entry.id   AF-A0A7C3SLT7-F1
#
_cell.length_a   1.000
_cell.length_b   1.000
_cell.length_c   1.000
_cell.angle_alpha   90.00
_cell.angle_beta   90.00
_cell.angle_gamma   90.00
#
_symmetry.space_group_name_H-M   'P 1'
#
loop_
_entity.id
_entity.type
_entity.pdbx_description
1 polymer ?
#
loop_
_entity_poly.entity_id
_entity_poly.type
_entity_poly.pdbx_seq_one_letter_code
_entity_poly.pdbx_strand_id
1 'polypeptide(L)'
;MFNGEMSVKSKGKEAFAVQPLAGGGNGPSAAFIEVDNLDREFAEEVERRSQAGLRRCYFCRSCGNGCPFVEAMDLPPYGIMRLVHYGLREKVLAANTIWICANCHTCSSQCPMAVDIAAMMNTLCQMALEERAKVAAPDILNFHLEVVRSIERHGRTHKLGIMLRLKLLTGEWFKDMDIGLMMLAKRKLDLRPSRIRALKEIHRLFLPYWKVMKP
;
A
#
# COMPACT_ATOMS: atom_id res chain seq x y z
N MET A 1 47.42 -13.54 34.62
CA MET A 1 47.12 -14.26 33.36
C MET A 1 45.93 -13.52 32.75
N PHE A 2 45.99 -12.75 31.67
CA PHE A 2 46.95 -12.56 30.59
C PHE A 2 47.06 -11.05 30.32
N ASN A 3 48.29 -10.51 30.36
CA ASN A 3 48.63 -9.30 29.61
C ASN A 3 48.77 -9.71 28.14
N GLY A 4 48.16 -8.96 27.24
CA GLY A 4 48.28 -9.17 25.80
C GLY A 4 47.92 -7.90 25.05
N GLU A 5 48.92 -7.04 24.85
CA GLU A 5 48.87 -5.97 23.87
C GLU A 5 48.61 -6.58 22.49
N MET A 6 47.54 -6.15 21.80
CA MET A 6 47.32 -6.54 20.41
C MET A 6 47.15 -5.30 19.53
N SER A 7 48.28 -4.96 18.91
CA SER A 7 48.45 -3.99 17.83
C SER A 7 47.46 -4.26 16.68
N VAL A 8 46.55 -3.32 16.44
CA VAL A 8 45.66 -3.35 15.27
C VAL A 8 46.43 -2.78 14.07
N LYS A 9 47.08 -3.66 13.31
CA LYS A 9 47.60 -3.34 11.98
C LYS A 9 46.43 -3.19 11.00
N SER A 10 46.30 -1.99 10.45
CA SER A 10 45.41 -1.67 9.33
C SER A 10 45.87 -2.38 8.06
N LYS A 11 45.18 -3.44 7.63
CA LYS A 11 45.26 -3.95 6.25
C LYS A 11 43.93 -4.62 5.87
N GLY A 12 43.46 -4.29 4.67
CA GLY A 12 42.59 -5.18 3.89
C GLY A 12 41.14 -4.76 3.84
N LYS A 13 40.71 -4.33 2.65
CA LYS A 13 39.31 -4.30 2.23
C LYS A 13 38.76 -5.72 2.31
N GLU A 14 37.90 -6.02 3.26
CA GLU A 14 37.10 -7.25 3.24
C GLU A 14 35.64 -6.88 2.97
N ALA A 15 35.18 -7.27 1.78
CA ALA A 15 33.79 -7.22 1.40
C ALA A 15 33.02 -8.23 2.28
N PHE A 16 32.11 -7.73 3.10
CA PHE A 16 31.18 -8.58 3.84
C PHE A 16 30.17 -9.17 2.84
N ALA A 17 30.46 -10.39 2.39
CA ALA A 17 29.60 -11.13 1.48
C ALA A 17 28.34 -11.60 2.23
N VAL A 18 27.22 -10.92 2.00
CA VAL A 18 25.90 -11.46 2.34
C VAL A 18 25.53 -12.45 1.24
N GLN A 19 25.56 -13.74 1.54
CA GLN A 19 25.09 -14.77 0.61
C GLN A 19 23.59 -14.57 0.31
N PRO A 20 23.18 -14.62 -0.97
CA PRO A 20 21.78 -14.53 -1.34
C PRO A 20 21.06 -15.83 -0.94
N LEU A 21 19.85 -15.69 -0.41
CA LEU A 21 18.96 -16.82 -0.16
C LEU A 21 18.72 -17.57 -1.47
N ALA A 22 19.07 -18.85 -1.48
CA ALA A 22 19.02 -19.71 -2.64
C ALA A 22 17.60 -19.84 -3.20
N GLY A 23 17.43 -19.42 -4.45
CA GLY A 23 16.24 -19.63 -5.28
C GLY A 23 16.60 -19.25 -6.71
N GLY A 24 16.80 -20.26 -7.57
CA GLY A 24 17.25 -20.08 -8.95
C GLY A 24 16.23 -19.35 -9.82
N GLY A 25 16.70 -18.33 -10.53
CA GLY A 25 15.94 -17.58 -11.53
C GLY A 25 16.39 -16.12 -11.56
N ASN A 26 17.15 -15.74 -12.60
CA ASN A 26 17.53 -14.37 -12.99
C ASN A 26 17.38 -13.29 -11.90
N GLY A 27 18.38 -13.19 -11.01
CA GLY A 27 18.44 -12.09 -10.04
C GLY A 27 18.46 -10.73 -10.73
N PRO A 28 17.83 -9.69 -10.15
CA PRO A 28 17.79 -8.39 -10.78
C PRO A 28 19.21 -7.82 -10.88
N SER A 29 19.58 -7.44 -12.09
CA SER A 29 20.75 -6.60 -12.39
C SER A 29 20.89 -5.51 -11.32
N ALA A 30 22.09 -5.33 -10.78
CA ALA A 30 22.41 -4.31 -9.80
C ALA A 30 22.14 -2.91 -10.41
N ALA A 31 20.91 -2.43 -10.27
CA ALA A 31 20.52 -1.10 -10.69
C ALA A 31 21.13 -0.09 -9.72
N PHE A 32 22.21 0.57 -10.15
CA PHE A 32 22.75 1.72 -9.44
C PHE A 32 21.65 2.78 -9.25
N ILE A 33 21.54 3.33 -8.05
CA ILE A 33 20.63 4.45 -7.78
C ILE A 33 21.34 5.72 -8.24
N GLU A 34 20.82 6.38 -9.27
CA GLU A 34 21.32 7.69 -9.70
C GLU A 34 20.93 8.75 -8.65
N VAL A 35 21.94 9.36 -8.02
CA VAL A 35 21.76 10.30 -6.90
C VAL A 35 21.24 11.67 -7.38
N ASP A 36 21.42 11.98 -8.66
CA ASP A 36 21.05 13.27 -9.24
C ASP A 36 19.54 13.42 -9.45
N ASN A 37 18.78 12.31 -9.51
CA ASN A 37 17.34 12.30 -9.76
C ASN A 37 16.50 11.95 -8.51
N LEU A 38 16.94 12.42 -7.34
CA LEU A 38 16.25 12.20 -6.06
C LEU A 38 15.43 13.43 -5.67
N ASP A 39 14.14 13.21 -5.40
CA ASP A 39 13.26 14.25 -4.85
C ASP A 39 13.51 14.38 -3.34
N ARG A 40 14.28 15.41 -2.96
CA ARG A 40 14.67 15.66 -1.57
C ARG A 40 13.49 16.08 -0.68
N GLU A 41 12.41 16.58 -1.26
CA GLU A 41 11.22 17.04 -0.53
C GLU A 41 10.17 15.95 -0.38
N PHE A 42 10.27 14.85 -1.15
CA PHE A 42 9.28 13.78 -1.15
C PHE A 42 8.96 13.22 0.24
N ALA A 43 9.98 12.92 1.05
CA ALA A 43 9.77 12.41 2.40
C ALA A 43 9.06 13.42 3.31
N GLU A 44 9.35 14.72 3.14
CA GLU A 44 8.72 15.79 3.93
C GLU A 44 7.27 15.99 3.51
N GLU A 45 6.99 15.90 2.21
CA GLU A 45 5.65 15.95 1.66
C GLU A 45 4.78 14.77 2.12
N VAL A 46 5.33 13.56 2.09
CA VAL A 46 4.64 12.36 2.61
C VAL A 46 4.39 12.51 4.11
N GLU A 47 5.36 12.98 4.89
CA GLU A 47 5.17 13.24 6.33
C GLU A 47 4.07 14.27 6.58
N ARG A 48 4.10 15.40 5.86
CA ARG A 48 3.12 16.48 6.00
C ARG A 48 1.69 16.01 5.73
N ARG A 49 1.51 15.14 4.74
CA ARG A 49 0.20 14.59 4.35
C ARG A 49 -0.27 13.43 5.23
N SER A 50 0.64 12.54 5.62
CA SER A 50 0.28 11.32 6.35
C SER A 50 0.30 11.50 7.87
N GLN A 51 1.06 12.47 8.39
CA GLN A 51 1.36 12.64 9.81
C GLN A 51 1.87 11.36 10.49
N ALA A 52 2.52 10.48 9.72
CA ALA A 52 2.86 9.14 10.15
C ALA A 52 4.14 9.07 11.01
N GLY A 53 4.93 10.13 11.11
CA GLY A 53 6.16 10.15 11.90
C GLY A 53 7.33 9.42 11.26
N LEU A 54 7.47 9.53 9.92
CA LEU A 54 8.47 8.84 9.10
C LEU A 54 9.89 9.03 9.64
N ARG A 55 10.23 10.22 10.14
CA ARG A 55 11.58 10.53 10.68
C ARG A 55 11.99 9.68 11.88
N ARG A 56 11.04 9.05 12.58
CA ARG A 56 11.33 8.15 13.71
C ARG A 56 11.76 6.74 13.26
N CYS A 57 11.58 6.40 11.99
CA CYS A 57 11.92 5.07 11.48
C CYS A 57 13.43 4.81 11.53
N TYR A 58 13.86 3.81 12.30
CA TYR A 58 15.25 3.33 12.32
C TYR A 58 15.49 2.06 11.50
N PHE A 59 14.52 1.64 10.67
CA PHE A 59 14.61 0.47 9.79
C PHE A 59 14.79 -0.89 10.48
N CYS A 60 14.02 -1.16 11.54
CA CYS A 60 13.97 -2.49 12.20
C CYS A 60 13.37 -3.62 11.36
N ARG A 61 12.65 -3.30 10.28
CA ARG A 61 11.96 -4.25 9.37
C ARG A 61 10.77 -5.01 9.98
N SER A 62 10.38 -4.73 11.23
CA SER A 62 9.21 -5.37 11.88
C SER A 62 7.93 -5.28 11.05
N CYS A 63 7.70 -4.16 10.38
CA CYS A 63 6.52 -3.95 9.53
C CYS A 63 6.47 -4.85 8.28
N GLY A 64 7.61 -5.36 7.81
CA GLY A 64 7.65 -6.37 6.76
C GLY A 64 7.24 -7.75 7.26
N ASN A 65 7.82 -8.16 8.39
CA ASN A 65 7.58 -9.48 8.98
C ASN A 65 6.15 -9.62 9.53
N GLY A 66 5.54 -8.53 10.00
CA GLY A 66 4.17 -8.54 10.51
C GLY A 66 3.08 -8.45 9.43
N CYS A 67 3.44 -8.20 8.16
CA CYS A 67 2.45 -7.99 7.12
C CYS A 67 1.94 -9.33 6.56
N PRO A 68 0.64 -9.66 6.67
CA PRO A 68 0.09 -10.91 6.14
C PRO A 68 0.02 -10.95 4.61
N PHE A 69 0.18 -9.79 3.94
CA PHE A 69 0.08 -9.65 2.49
C PHE A 69 1.45 -9.50 1.81
N VAL A 70 2.54 -9.63 2.56
CA VAL A 70 3.90 -9.34 2.07
C VAL A 70 4.27 -10.16 0.84
N GLU A 71 3.79 -11.40 0.74
CA GLU A 71 4.05 -12.29 -0.40
C GLU A 71 3.41 -11.83 -1.71
N ALA A 72 2.30 -11.08 -1.62
CA ALA A 72 1.64 -10.51 -2.80
C ALA A 72 2.25 -9.15 -3.20
N MET A 73 3.02 -8.52 -2.31
CA MET A 73 3.63 -7.20 -2.54
C MET A 73 4.93 -7.34 -3.34
N ASP A 74 5.24 -6.33 -4.17
CA ASP A 74 6.53 -6.21 -4.84
C ASP A 74 7.65 -5.78 -3.86
N LEU A 75 7.31 -4.97 -2.86
CA LEU A 75 8.20 -4.52 -1.81
C LEU A 75 7.52 -4.63 -0.44
N PRO A 76 8.21 -5.08 0.60
CA PRO A 76 7.65 -5.02 1.95
C PRO A 76 7.50 -3.55 2.40
N PRO A 77 6.64 -3.27 3.40
CA PRO A 77 6.41 -1.90 3.88
C PRO A 77 7.67 -1.12 4.28
N TYR A 78 8.69 -1.79 4.86
CA TYR A 78 9.97 -1.15 5.16
C TYR A 78 10.75 -0.75 3.90
N GLY A 79 10.56 -1.47 2.79
CA GLY A 79 11.17 -1.17 1.50
C GLY A 79 10.59 0.10 0.91
N ILE A 80 9.26 0.24 0.91
CA ILE A 80 8.58 1.48 0.52
C ILE A 80 9.04 2.65 1.40
N MET A 81 9.04 2.48 2.73
CA MET A 81 9.56 3.49 3.66
C MET A 81 10.98 3.94 3.29
N ARG A 82 11.86 3.01 2.91
CA ARG A 82 13.23 3.32 2.49
C ARG A 82 13.27 4.13 1.20
N LEU A 83 12.46 3.76 0.22
CA LEU A 83 12.36 4.49 -1.05
C LEU A 83 11.81 5.91 -0.85
N VAL A 84 10.84 6.09 0.07
CA VAL A 84 10.35 7.43 0.45
C VAL A 84 11.49 8.27 1.03
N HIS A 85 12.25 7.73 1.99
CA HIS A 85 13.40 8.44 2.56
C HIS A 85 14.50 8.76 1.55
N TYR A 86 14.65 7.95 0.50
CA TYR A 86 15.59 8.24 -0.59
C TYR A 86 15.07 9.25 -1.61
N GLY A 87 13.80 9.63 -1.59
CA GLY A 87 13.24 10.54 -2.60
C GLY A 87 12.94 9.88 -3.94
N LEU A 88 12.80 8.55 -3.97
CA LEU A 88 12.51 7.79 -5.19
C LEU A 88 11.01 7.78 -5.50
N ARG A 89 10.44 8.96 -5.72
CA ARG A 89 9.00 9.20 -5.89
C ARG A 89 8.37 8.29 -6.94
N GLU A 90 8.90 8.29 -8.16
CA GLU A 90 8.32 7.52 -9.28
C GLU A 90 8.25 6.01 -8.97
N LYS A 91 9.31 5.46 -8.38
CA LYS A 91 9.36 4.04 -7.99
C LYS A 91 8.33 3.71 -6.90
N VAL A 92 8.11 4.62 -5.95
CA VAL A 92 7.12 4.43 -4.88
C VAL A 92 5.70 4.48 -5.44
N LEU A 93 5.39 5.48 -6.26
CA LEU A 93 4.03 5.68 -6.78
C LEU A 93 3.63 4.62 -7.82
N ALA A 94 4.61 4.03 -8.51
CA ALA A 94 4.39 2.91 -9.42
C ALA A 94 4.40 1.53 -8.74
N ALA A 95 4.70 1.45 -7.44
CA ALA A 95 4.78 0.17 -6.73
C ALA A 95 3.42 -0.50 -6.60
N ASN A 96 3.38 -1.83 -6.68
CA ASN A 96 2.15 -2.60 -6.45
C ASN A 96 1.77 -2.64 -4.95
N THR A 97 2.77 -2.50 -4.08
CA THR A 97 2.67 -2.58 -2.62
C THR A 97 1.62 -1.63 -2.06
N ILE A 98 1.58 -0.39 -2.55
CA ILE A 98 0.63 0.62 -2.05
C ILE A 98 -0.81 0.18 -2.34
N TRP A 99 -1.06 -0.47 -3.48
CA TRP A 99 -2.37 -0.96 -3.90
C TRP A 99 -2.81 -2.24 -3.19
N ILE A 100 -1.86 -3.13 -2.88
CA ILE A 100 -2.15 -4.38 -2.15
C ILE A 100 -2.38 -4.13 -0.66
N CYS A 101 -1.88 -3.02 -0.13
CA CYS A 101 -2.06 -2.67 1.27
C CYS A 101 -3.55 -2.62 1.66
N ALA A 102 -3.97 -3.59 2.47
CA ALA A 102 -5.34 -3.65 3.01
C ALA A 102 -5.61 -2.65 4.14
N ASN A 103 -4.66 -1.76 4.44
CA ASN A 103 -4.73 -0.78 5.53
C ASN A 103 -5.18 -1.38 6.88
N CYS A 104 -4.71 -2.59 7.19
CA CYS A 104 -5.11 -3.35 8.38
C CYS A 104 -4.41 -2.91 9.69
N HIS A 105 -3.51 -1.91 9.62
CA HIS A 105 -2.74 -1.35 10.74
C HIS A 105 -1.81 -2.30 11.52
N THR A 106 -1.69 -3.59 11.15
CA THR A 106 -0.76 -4.53 11.81
C THR A 106 0.67 -4.02 11.87
N CYS A 107 1.15 -3.42 10.77
CA CYS A 107 2.49 -2.84 10.67
C CYS A 107 2.69 -1.64 11.62
N SER A 108 1.68 -0.76 11.75
CA SER A 108 1.70 0.39 12.66
C SER A 108 1.70 -0.08 14.12
N SER A 109 0.87 -1.06 14.47
CA SER A 109 0.75 -1.59 15.84
C SER A 109 2.01 -2.30 16.34
N GLN A 110 2.76 -2.95 15.46
CA GLN A 110 4.02 -3.62 15.82
C GLN A 110 5.24 -2.69 15.73
N CYS A 111 5.07 -1.44 15.32
CA CYS A 111 6.18 -0.51 15.17
C CYS A 111 6.70 -0.04 16.55
N PRO A 112 7.96 -0.33 16.91
CA PRO A 112 8.52 0.12 18.19
C PRO A 112 8.68 1.65 18.29
N MET A 113 8.65 2.35 17.15
CA MET A 113 8.77 3.81 17.07
C MET A 113 7.42 4.52 16.86
N ALA A 114 6.32 3.78 16.95
CA ALA A 114 4.96 4.28 16.70
C ALA A 114 4.86 5.07 15.38
N VAL A 115 5.42 4.53 14.30
CA VAL A 115 5.28 5.08 12.94
C VAL A 115 3.98 4.54 12.35
N ASP A 116 3.10 5.43 11.86
CA ASP A 116 1.86 5.01 11.22
C ASP A 116 2.07 4.64 9.74
N ILE A 117 2.62 3.45 9.53
CA ILE A 117 2.94 2.93 8.20
C ILE A 117 1.67 2.75 7.34
N ALA A 118 0.53 2.42 7.95
CA ALA A 118 -0.74 2.32 7.25
C ALA A 118 -1.18 3.69 6.69
N ALA A 119 -1.14 4.75 7.51
CA ALA A 119 -1.43 6.10 7.04
C ALA A 119 -0.49 6.53 5.90
N MET A 120 0.81 6.25 6.01
CA MET A 120 1.78 6.48 4.93
C MET A 120 1.37 5.77 3.64
N MET A 121 1.04 4.47 3.68
CA MET A 121 0.62 3.71 2.50
C MET A 121 -0.63 4.29 1.84
N ASN A 122 -1.63 4.65 2.64
CA ASN A 122 -2.85 5.28 2.14
C ASN A 122 -2.57 6.64 1.47
N THR A 123 -1.71 7.47 2.07
CA THR A 123 -1.27 8.73 1.47
C THR A 123 -0.57 8.52 0.12
N LEU A 124 0.30 7.50 0.02
CA LEU A 124 0.98 7.18 -1.25
C LEU A 124 0.00 6.76 -2.35
N CYS A 125 -1.05 5.99 -2.02
CA CYS A 125 -2.12 5.68 -2.98
C CYS A 125 -2.83 6.94 -3.49
N GLN A 126 -3.14 7.88 -2.60
CA GLN A 126 -3.76 9.16 -3.00
C GLN A 126 -2.84 9.98 -3.90
N MET A 127 -1.56 10.08 -3.54
CA MET A 127 -0.54 10.75 -4.36
C MET A 127 -0.44 10.11 -5.75
N ALA A 128 -0.43 8.78 -5.83
CA ALA A 128 -0.38 8.08 -7.11
C ALA A 128 -1.59 8.40 -8.00
N LEU A 129 -2.79 8.56 -7.43
CA LEU A 129 -3.99 8.98 -8.17
C LEU A 129 -3.94 10.44 -8.61
N GLU A 130 -3.50 11.34 -7.74
CA GLU A 130 -3.38 12.77 -8.02
C GLU A 130 -2.35 13.05 -9.13
N GLU A 131 -1.21 12.36 -9.08
CA GLU A 131 -0.11 12.49 -10.04
C GLU A 131 -0.34 11.65 -11.31
N ARG A 132 -1.45 10.90 -11.39
CA ARG A 132 -1.76 9.98 -12.50
C ARG A 132 -0.62 9.01 -12.79
N ALA A 133 0.05 8.55 -11.74
CA ALA A 133 1.11 7.57 -11.84
C ALA A 133 0.58 6.25 -12.43
N LYS A 134 1.49 5.45 -13.00
CA LYS A 134 1.13 4.14 -13.55
C LYS A 134 0.61 3.23 -12.44
N VAL A 135 -0.70 2.98 -12.44
CA VAL A 135 -1.35 2.08 -11.47
C VAL A 135 -0.92 0.65 -11.77
N ALA A 136 -0.16 0.05 -10.86
CA ALA A 136 0.34 -1.32 -11.01
C ALA A 136 -0.79 -2.37 -10.96
N ALA A 137 -1.87 -2.10 -10.21
CA ALA A 137 -3.01 -3.00 -10.06
C ALA A 137 -4.35 -2.31 -10.43
N PRO A 138 -4.68 -2.20 -11.74
CA PRO A 138 -5.89 -1.53 -12.19
C PRO A 138 -7.17 -2.21 -11.70
N ASP A 139 -7.18 -3.54 -11.56
CA ASP A 139 -8.35 -4.28 -11.09
C ASP A 139 -8.68 -3.98 -9.63
N ILE A 140 -7.65 -3.81 -8.78
CA ILE A 140 -7.82 -3.41 -7.38
C ILE A 140 -8.40 -2.00 -7.30
N LEU A 141 -7.87 -1.07 -8.11
CA LEU A 141 -8.41 0.29 -8.19
C LEU A 141 -9.88 0.29 -8.68
N ASN A 142 -10.20 -0.47 -9.72
CA ASN A 142 -11.57 -0.59 -10.23
C ASN A 142 -12.53 -1.14 -9.16
N PHE A 143 -12.09 -2.14 -8.40
CA PHE A 143 -12.86 -2.66 -7.28
C PHE A 143 -13.07 -1.58 -6.19
N HIS A 144 -12.02 -0.87 -5.78
CA HIS A 144 -12.12 0.23 -4.82
C HIS A 144 -13.14 1.29 -5.29
N LEU A 145 -13.06 1.70 -6.55
CA LEU A 145 -13.97 2.69 -7.12
C LEU A 145 -15.42 2.19 -7.15
N GLU A 146 -15.67 0.92 -7.48
CA GLU A 146 -17.04 0.39 -7.46
C GLU A 146 -17.61 0.24 -6.05
N VAL A 147 -16.77 -0.10 -5.06
CA VAL A 147 -17.16 -0.07 -3.65
C VAL A 147 -17.58 1.35 -3.25
N VAL A 148 -16.76 2.34 -3.56
CA VAL A 148 -17.03 3.75 -3.26
C VAL A 148 -18.31 4.23 -3.95
N ARG A 149 -18.47 3.96 -5.26
CA ARG A 149 -19.69 4.29 -6.01
C ARG A 149 -20.93 3.58 -5.47
N SER A 150 -20.77 2.36 -4.93
CA SER A 150 -21.88 1.64 -4.28
C SER A 150 -22.36 2.39 -3.03
N ILE A 151 -21.43 2.86 -2.20
CA ILE A 151 -21.69 3.66 -1.00
C ILE A 151 -22.29 5.01 -1.38
N GLU A 152 -21.78 5.69 -2.40
CA GLU A 152 -22.31 6.96 -2.87
C GLU A 152 -23.78 6.84 -3.33
N ARG A 153 -24.12 5.76 -4.06
CA ARG A 153 -25.48 5.53 -4.60
C ARG A 153 -26.49 5.04 -3.56
N HIS A 154 -26.08 4.22 -2.60
CA HIS A 154 -27.01 3.51 -1.71
C HIS A 154 -26.82 3.84 -0.22
N GLY A 155 -25.73 4.50 0.15
CA GLY A 155 -25.28 4.69 1.53
C GLY A 155 -24.62 3.44 2.14
N ARG A 156 -24.63 2.30 1.46
CA ARG A 156 -24.04 1.02 1.91
C ARG A 156 -23.44 0.26 0.74
N THR A 157 -22.57 -0.70 1.06
CA THR A 157 -22.00 -1.64 0.09
C THR A 157 -23.05 -2.67 -0.35
N HIS A 158 -23.45 -2.63 -1.62
CA HIS A 158 -24.27 -3.67 -2.25
C HIS A 158 -23.39 -4.68 -3.01
N LYS A 159 -23.11 -5.83 -2.38
CA LYS A 159 -22.14 -6.83 -2.84
C LYS A 159 -22.42 -7.34 -4.25
N LEU A 160 -23.65 -7.79 -4.52
CA LEU A 160 -24.02 -8.31 -5.83
C LEU A 160 -23.88 -7.26 -6.93
N GLY A 161 -24.28 -6.01 -6.64
CA GLY A 161 -24.15 -4.90 -7.59
C GLY A 161 -22.70 -4.55 -7.90
N ILE A 162 -21.81 -4.63 -6.91
CA ILE A 162 -20.37 -4.42 -7.11
C ILE A 162 -19.79 -5.55 -7.98
N MET A 163 -20.07 -6.81 -7.64
CA MET A 163 -19.58 -7.97 -8.41
C MET A 163 -20.06 -7.94 -9.86
N LEU A 164 -21.35 -7.64 -10.10
CA LEU A 164 -21.89 -7.56 -11.44
C LEU A 164 -21.22 -6.45 -12.26
N ARG A 165 -21.00 -5.27 -11.66
CA ARG A 165 -20.32 -4.15 -12.32
C ARG A 165 -18.85 -4.44 -12.60
N LEU A 166 -18.16 -5.12 -11.69
CA LEU A 166 -16.77 -5.52 -11.92
C LEU A 166 -16.67 -6.54 -13.07
N LYS A 167 -17.59 -7.51 -13.14
CA LYS A 167 -17.66 -8.48 -14.26
C LYS A 167 -18.02 -7.83 -15.59
N LEU A 168 -18.92 -6.85 -15.57
CA LEU A 168 -19.23 -6.01 -16.73
C LEU A 168 -17.99 -5.24 -17.24
N LEU A 169 -17.16 -4.73 -16.33
CA LEU A 169 -15.95 -3.96 -16.66
C LEU A 169 -14.80 -4.86 -17.15
N THR A 170 -14.61 -6.01 -16.52
CA THR A 170 -13.50 -6.95 -16.82
C THR A 170 -13.80 -7.90 -17.97
N GLY A 171 -15.08 -8.13 -18.28
CA GLY A 171 -15.51 -9.10 -19.30
C GLY A 171 -15.39 -10.57 -18.85
N GLU A 172 -14.95 -10.84 -17.62
CA GLU A 172 -14.78 -12.19 -17.07
C GLU A 172 -16.09 -12.71 -16.43
N TRP A 173 -17.11 -12.90 -17.27
CA TRP A 173 -18.47 -13.24 -16.82
C TRP A 173 -18.58 -14.55 -16.02
N PHE A 174 -17.85 -15.58 -16.44
CA PHE A 174 -17.98 -16.94 -15.89
C PHE A 174 -16.92 -17.32 -14.85
N LYS A 175 -15.90 -16.48 -14.62
CA LYS A 175 -14.90 -16.69 -13.57
C LYS A 175 -15.56 -16.59 -12.19
N ASP A 176 -15.20 -17.41 -11.22
CA ASP A 176 -15.78 -17.38 -9.86
C ASP A 176 -17.31 -17.63 -9.79
N MET A 177 -17.91 -18.23 -10.84
CA MET A 177 -19.33 -18.54 -10.86
C MET A 177 -19.70 -19.61 -9.82
N ASP A 178 -18.80 -20.56 -9.58
CA ASP A 178 -18.87 -21.57 -8.52
C ASP A 178 -18.92 -20.94 -7.13
N ILE A 179 -18.04 -19.98 -6.85
CA ILE A 179 -18.01 -19.23 -5.59
C ILE A 179 -19.29 -18.40 -5.46
N GLY A 180 -19.73 -17.74 -6.53
CA GLY A 180 -20.97 -16.98 -6.58
C GLY A 180 -22.20 -17.82 -6.25
N LEU A 181 -22.31 -19.01 -6.85
CA LEU A 181 -23.38 -19.97 -6.58
C LEU A 181 -23.34 -20.48 -5.14
N MET A 182 -22.16 -20.78 -4.60
CA MET A 182 -22.00 -21.19 -3.21
C MET A 182 -22.41 -20.08 -2.23
N MET A 183 -22.04 -18.82 -2.51
CA MET A 183 -22.44 -17.67 -1.69
C MET A 183 -23.94 -17.40 -1.75
N LEU A 184 -24.55 -17.59 -2.92
CA LEU A 184 -26.00 -17.49 -3.11
C LEU A 184 -26.75 -18.58 -2.35
N ALA A 185 -26.28 -19.83 -2.43
CA ALA A 185 -26.83 -20.96 -1.68
C ALA A 185 -26.78 -20.71 -0.16
N LYS A 186 -25.70 -20.10 0.33
CA LYS A 186 -25.55 -19.69 1.74
C LYS A 186 -26.29 -18.39 2.10
N ARG A 187 -27.08 -17.80 1.18
CA ARG A 187 -27.80 -16.52 1.33
C ARG A 187 -26.91 -15.34 1.79
N LYS A 188 -25.64 -15.35 1.38
CA LYS A 188 -24.67 -14.30 1.74
C LYS A 188 -24.63 -13.13 0.74
N LEU A 189 -25.41 -13.22 -0.34
CA LEU A 189 -25.54 -12.21 -1.38
C LEU A 189 -26.92 -11.55 -1.31
N ASP A 190 -26.94 -10.27 -0.95
CA ASP A 190 -28.15 -9.46 -1.02
C ASP A 190 -28.49 -9.21 -2.49
N LEU A 191 -29.68 -9.65 -2.92
CA LEU A 191 -30.15 -9.45 -4.30
C LEU A 191 -30.64 -8.03 -4.55
N ARG A 192 -31.11 -7.36 -3.49
CA ARG A 192 -31.69 -6.03 -3.55
C ARG A 192 -30.87 -5.05 -2.69
N PRO A 193 -30.50 -3.88 -3.22
CA PRO A 193 -29.75 -2.91 -2.46
C PRO A 193 -30.60 -2.31 -1.33
N SER A 194 -30.11 -2.43 -0.09
CA SER A 194 -30.66 -1.68 1.04
C SER A 194 -30.20 -0.22 0.97
N ARG A 195 -31.12 0.75 1.07
CA ARG A 195 -30.80 2.19 1.09
C ARG A 195 -30.87 2.74 2.51
N ILE A 196 -29.91 3.59 2.89
CA ILE A 196 -29.96 4.34 4.15
C ILE A 196 -30.88 5.56 4.00
N ARG A 197 -31.60 5.91 5.07
CA ARG A 197 -32.48 7.09 5.13
C ARG A 197 -31.70 8.42 4.99
N ALA A 198 -30.54 8.53 5.64
CA ALA A 198 -29.62 9.68 5.61
C ALA A 198 -28.70 9.71 4.36
N LEU A 199 -29.23 9.40 3.17
CA LEU A 199 -28.41 9.38 1.94
C LEU A 199 -27.78 10.75 1.62
N LYS A 200 -28.48 11.85 1.96
CA LYS A 200 -27.99 13.21 1.75
C LYS A 200 -26.72 13.50 2.57
N GLU A 201 -26.65 13.00 3.80
CA GLU A 201 -25.47 13.17 4.67
C GLU A 201 -24.29 12.37 4.14
N ILE A 202 -24.51 11.13 3.70
CA ILE A 202 -23.48 10.32 3.06
C ILE A 202 -22.95 11.02 1.79
N HIS A 203 -23.85 11.57 0.96
CA HIS A 203 -23.44 12.27 -0.25
C HIS A 203 -22.59 13.51 0.05
N ARG A 204 -22.79 14.18 1.21
CA ARG A 204 -21.94 15.29 1.64
C ARG A 204 -20.50 14.85 1.92
N LEU A 205 -20.26 13.61 2.32
CA LEU A 205 -18.90 13.09 2.54
C LEU A 205 -18.09 12.96 1.24
N PHE A 206 -18.78 12.80 0.10
CA PHE A 206 -18.16 12.74 -1.22
C PHE A 206 -17.97 14.12 -1.86
N LEU A 207 -18.55 15.16 -1.26
CA LEU A 207 -18.29 16.52 -1.71
C LEU A 207 -16.88 16.93 -1.25
N PRO A 208 -16.12 17.61 -2.12
CA PRO A 208 -14.81 18.12 -1.74
C PRO A 208 -14.87 18.99 -0.50
N TYR A 209 -13.91 18.86 0.41
CA TYR A 209 -13.95 19.53 1.72
C TYR A 209 -14.14 21.07 1.62
N TRP A 210 -13.60 21.70 0.57
CA TRP A 210 -13.73 23.14 0.29
C TRP A 210 -15.11 23.57 -0.25
N LYS A 211 -15.95 22.62 -0.70
CA LYS A 211 -17.36 22.90 -1.04
C LYS A 211 -18.30 22.76 0.15
N VAL A 212 -17.89 22.00 1.17
CA VAL A 212 -18.69 21.71 2.37
C VAL A 212 -18.42 22.73 3.49
N MET A 213 -17.18 23.20 3.63
CA MET A 213 -16.82 24.32 4.51
C MET A 213 -16.97 25.65 3.77
N LYS A 214 -18.20 26.16 3.64
CA LYS A 214 -18.41 27.60 3.45
C LYS A 214 -18.31 28.28 4.82
N PRO A 215 -17.57 29.40 4.96
CA PRO A 215 -17.64 30.23 6.17
C PRO A 215 -19.07 30.77 6.39
#